data_AF-A0A914NFX7-F1
#
_entry.id   AF-A0A914NFX7-F1
#
_cell.length_a   1.000
_cell.length_b   1.000
_cell.length_c   1.000
_cell.angle_alpha   90.00
_cell.angle_beta   90.00
_cell.angle_gamma   90.00
#
_symmetry.space_group_name_H-M   'P 1'
#
loop_
_entity.id
_entity.type
_entity.pdbx_description
1 polymer ?
#
loop_
_entity_poly.entity_id
_entity_poly.type
_entity_poly.pdbx_seq_one_letter_code
_entity_poly.pdbx_strand_id
1 'polypeptide(L)' 'MLESGWEESCAYPGCTDHSTVIHELMHKVGLWHEQMRYDRDKYIKIHWENIIPGLQGQ' A
#
# COMPACT_ATOMS: atom_id res chain seq x y z
N MET A 1 -0.59 8.66 12.26
CA MET A 1 0.67 8.31 12.94
C MET A 1 0.48 8.47 14.45
N LEU A 2 -0.07 7.47 15.12
CA LEU A 2 0.00 7.29 16.58
C LEU A 2 0.01 5.76 16.86
N GLU A 3 1.17 5.29 17.31
CA GLU A 3 1.38 4.23 18.33
C GLU A 3 0.87 2.77 18.19
N SER A 4 0.91 2.10 17.03
CA SER A 4 0.68 0.63 17.03
C SER A 4 1.30 -0.24 15.92
N GLY A 5 2.33 0.19 15.18
CA GLY A 5 2.63 -0.45 13.87
C GLY A 5 3.98 -1.16 13.67
N TRP A 6 4.78 -1.44 14.70
CA TRP A 6 6.19 -1.81 14.49
C TRP A 6 6.44 -3.31 14.35
N GLU A 7 5.58 -4.17 14.89
CA GLU A 7 5.76 -5.63 14.84
C GLU A 7 4.93 -6.33 13.76
N GLU A 8 3.97 -5.66 13.12
CA GLU A 8 3.02 -6.32 12.20
C GLU A 8 3.31 -6.17 10.70
N SER A 9 4.13 -5.20 10.29
CA SER A 9 4.31 -4.86 8.85
C SER A 9 4.92 -6.01 8.01
N CYS A 10 5.75 -6.87 8.61
CA CYS A 10 6.35 -8.02 7.92
C CYS A 10 6.20 -9.34 8.71
N ALA A 11 5.17 -9.50 9.54
CA ALA A 11 4.99 -10.69 10.38
C ALA A 11 4.49 -11.94 9.61
N TYR A 12 4.06 -11.79 8.36
CA TYR A 12 3.53 -12.88 7.54
C TYR A 12 4.58 -13.50 6.60
N PRO A 13 4.54 -14.83 6.36
CA PRO A 13 5.38 -15.49 5.36
C PRO A 13 5.13 -14.89 3.98
N GLY A 14 6.17 -14.33 3.36
CA GLY A 14 6.09 -13.63 2.08
C GLY A 14 6.43 -12.14 2.14
N CYS A 15 6.45 -11.54 3.33
CA CYS A 15 6.78 -10.12 3.49
C CYS A 15 8.29 -9.85 3.68
N THR A 16 9.13 -10.88 3.64
CA THR A 16 10.59 -10.78 3.86
C THR A 16 11.41 -10.81 2.57
N ASP A 17 10.76 -10.88 1.40
CA ASP A 17 11.49 -10.69 0.16
C ASP A 17 11.97 -9.23 0.04
N HIS A 18 13.07 -9.05 -0.68
CA HIS A 18 13.73 -7.74 -0.79
C HIS A 18 12.79 -6.63 -1.29
N SER A 19 11.90 -6.94 -2.25
CA SER A 19 11.01 -5.93 -2.82
C SER A 19 9.93 -5.49 -1.83
N THR A 20 9.35 -6.44 -1.09
CA THR A 20 8.34 -6.14 -0.07
C THR A 20 8.94 -5.39 1.11
N VAL A 21 10.15 -5.74 1.55
CA VAL A 21 10.83 -4.99 2.63
C VAL A 21 11.05 -3.53 2.24
N ILE A 22 11.44 -3.26 0.99
CA ILE A 22 11.58 -1.88 0.48
C ILE A 22 10.22 -1.17 0.44
N HIS A 23 9.18 -1.83 -0.06
CA HIS A 23 7.82 -1.28 -0.14
C HIS A 23 7.29 -0.87 1.23
N GLU A 24 7.43 -1.74 2.24
CA GLU A 24 7.02 -1.44 3.61
C GLU A 24 7.84 -0.31 4.23
N LEU A 25 9.15 -0.27 3.95
CA LEU A 25 10.00 0.85 4.38
C LEU A 25 9.54 2.18 3.76
N MET A 26 9.12 2.19 2.50
CA MET A 26 8.57 3.37 1.85
C MET A 26 7.29 3.86 2.54
N HIS A 27 6.41 2.96 2.95
CA HIS A 27 5.25 3.30 3.77
C HIS A 27 5.64 3.90 5.13
N LYS A 28 6.70 3.39 5.77
CA LYS A 28 7.22 3.98 7.02
C LYS A 28 7.77 5.40 6.84
N VAL A 29 8.39 5.69 5.70
CA VAL A 29 8.88 7.04 5.34
C VAL A 29 7.72 7.98 4.97
N GLY A 30 6.51 7.45 4.75
CA GLY A 30 5.30 8.22 4.50
C GLY A 30 4.85 8.26 3.05
N LEU A 31 5.38 7.36 2.20
CA LEU A 31 4.88 7.19 0.85
C LEU A 31 3.56 6.41 0.85
N TRP A 32 2.66 6.81 -0.04
CA TRP A 32 1.44 6.09 -0.36
C TRP A 32 1.66 5.29 -1.64
N HIS A 33 0.80 4.31 -1.91
CA HIS A 33 0.80 3.64 -3.19
C HIS A 33 0.65 4.62 -4.36
N GLU A 34 1.36 4.35 -5.45
CA GLU A 34 1.46 5.28 -6.58
C GLU A 34 0.10 5.56 -7.24
N GLN A 35 -0.81 4.58 -7.24
CA GLN A 35 -2.18 4.77 -7.71
C GLN A 35 -3.00 5.74 -6.84
N MET A 36 -2.51 6.19 -5.69
CA MET A 36 -3.20 7.20 -4.86
C MET A 36 -2.80 8.64 -5.22
N ARG A 37 -1.88 8.84 -6.17
CA ARG A 37 -1.53 10.17 -6.64
C ARG A 37 -2.74 10.96 -7.12
N TYR A 38 -2.70 12.27 -6.91
CA TYR A 38 -3.78 13.19 -7.29
C TYR A 38 -4.03 13.23 -8.80
N ASP A 39 -3.02 12.92 -9.62
CA ASP A 39 -3.07 12.95 -11.08
C ASP A 39 -3.21 11.56 -11.71
N ARG A 40 -3.44 10.50 -10.92
CA ARG A 40 -3.54 9.12 -11.39
C ARG A 40 -4.52 8.94 -12.55
N ASP A 41 -5.62 9.71 -12.55
CA ASP A 41 -6.73 9.53 -13.50
C ASP A 41 -6.33 9.99 -14.92
N LYS A 42 -5.13 10.58 -15.09
CA LYS A 42 -4.49 10.84 -16.40
C LYS A 42 -3.76 9.61 -16.97
N TYR A 43 -3.40 8.65 -16.11
CA TYR A 43 -2.52 7.53 -16.44
C TYR A 43 -3.21 6.17 -16.36
N ILE A 44 -4.15 6.02 -15.43
CA ILE A 44 -4.86 4.77 -15.16
C ILE A 44 -6.36 5.00 -15.03
N LYS A 45 -7.14 3.93 -15.26
CA LYS A 45 -8.58 3.89 -14.99
C LYS A 45 -8.86 2.82 -13.94
N ILE A 46 -9.49 3.23 -12.85
CA ILE A 46 -9.94 2.31 -11.79
C ILE A 46 -11.33 1.77 -12.17
N HIS A 47 -11.43 0.45 -12.28
CA HIS A 47 -12.69 -0.28 -12.43
C HIS A 47 -13.28 -0.59 -11.06
N TRP A 48 -13.96 0.39 -10.47
CA TRP A 48 -14.49 0.32 -9.10
C TRP A 48 -15.46 -0.86 -8.88
N GLU A 49 -16.16 -1.27 -9.93
CA GLU A 49 -17.05 -2.43 -9.95
C GLU A 49 -16.34 -3.77 -9.70
N ASN A 50 -15.04 -3.83 -9.95
CA ASN A 50 -14.23 -5.04 -9.80
C ASN A 50 -13.48 -5.08 -8.45
N ILE A 51 -13.62 -4.05 -7.60
CA ILE A 51 -12.92 -3.99 -6.32
C ILE A 51 -13.74 -4.68 -5.25
N ILE A 52 -13.10 -5.56 -4.48
CA ILE A 52 -13.70 -6.24 -3.33
C ILE A 52 -14.14 -5.16 -2.31
N PRO A 53 -15.41 -5.19 -1.85
CA PRO A 53 -15.90 -4.23 -0.88
C PRO A 53 -15.03 -4.17 0.39
N GLY A 54 -14.57 -2.98 0.76
CA GLY A 54 -13.69 -2.74 1.91
C GLY A 54 -12.21 -2.57 1.55
N LEU A 55 -11.81 -2.87 0.31
CA LEU A 55 -10.42 -2.77 -0.16
C LEU A 55 -10.16 -1.60 -1.12
N GLN A 56 -11.06 -0.61 -1.20
CA GLN A 56 -10.96 0.50 -2.14
C GLN A 56 -9.78 1.46 -1.89
N GLY A 57 -9.21 1.44 -0.68
CA GLY A 57 -8.13 2.32 -0.26
C GLY A 57 -6.76 1.63 -0.14
N GLN A 58 -6.66 0.36 -0.55
CA GLN A 58 -5.37 -0.33 -0.69
C GLN A 58 -4.87 -0.15 -2.12
#